data_AF-A0A962WUX0-F1
#
_entry.id   AF-A0A962WUX0-F1
#
_cell.length_a   1.000
_cell.length_b   1.000
_cell.length_c   1.000
_cell.angle_alpha   90.00
_cell.angle_beta   90.00
_cell.angle_gamma   90.00
#
_symmetry.space_group_name_H-M   'P 1'
#
loop_
_entity.id
_entity.type
_entity.pdbx_description
1 polymer ?
#
loop_
_entity_poly.entity_id
_entity_poly.type
_entity_poly.pdbx_seq_one_letter_code
_entity_poly.pdbx_strand_id
1 'polypeptide(L)'
;MLAGVILPCAGWSNESVPAGYRSIATAQGIPHTLLYAMALTESGKQIESAGGYRPWPWTLNLAGRGYFFDSRLEAWQALTGWIGEGKRSIDIGLMQVNWRYHQERLGTTWQALDPYHNLRVGAAILQACYQAQQDWWSSVGCYHAPANANRADRYRQRVVSHWRRINNAG
;
A
#
# COMPACT_ATOMS: atom_id res chain seq x y z
N MET A 1 -51.49 11.06 -2.32
CA MET A 1 -50.15 11.24 -2.93
C MET A 1 -49.11 11.13 -1.82
N LEU A 2 -48.44 9.99 -1.69
CA LEU A 2 -47.37 9.80 -0.70
C LEU A 2 -46.04 10.03 -1.42
N ALA A 3 -45.34 11.10 -1.03
CA ALA A 3 -44.01 11.43 -1.52
C ALA A 3 -42.98 10.47 -0.93
N GLY A 4 -42.19 9.85 -1.80
CA GLY A 4 -41.10 8.95 -1.43
C GLY A 4 -39.88 9.70 -0.90
N VAL A 5 -39.12 9.03 -0.05
CA VAL A 5 -37.73 9.37 0.24
C VAL A 5 -36.90 8.17 -0.18
N ILE A 6 -36.33 8.26 -1.39
CA ILE A 6 -35.27 7.34 -1.81
C ILE A 6 -33.99 7.85 -1.16
N LEU A 7 -33.51 7.14 -0.13
CA LEU A 7 -32.16 7.32 0.37
C LEU A 7 -31.19 6.88 -0.73
N PRO A 8 -30.27 7.74 -1.21
CA PRO A 8 -29.19 7.27 -2.06
C PRO A 8 -28.27 6.39 -1.22
N CYS A 9 -28.34 5.07 -1.43
CA CYS A 9 -27.22 4.20 -1.07
C CYS A 9 -26.00 4.72 -1.84
N ALA A 10 -24.97 5.17 -1.12
CA ALA A 10 -23.68 5.43 -1.72
C ALA A 10 -23.18 4.14 -2.39
N GLY A 11 -23.39 4.04 -3.70
CA GLY A 11 -22.90 2.95 -4.52
C GLY A 11 -21.38 3.06 -4.60
N TRP A 12 -20.70 2.12 -3.96
CA TRP A 12 -19.26 1.96 -4.08
C TRP A 12 -18.96 1.36 -5.46
N SER A 13 -17.98 1.91 -6.19
CA SER A 13 -17.62 1.37 -7.49
C SER A 13 -17.01 -0.04 -7.34
N ASN A 14 -17.57 -0.98 -8.10
CA ASN A 14 -17.08 -2.35 -8.32
C ASN A 14 -15.79 -2.32 -9.17
N GLU A 15 -14.73 -1.68 -8.67
CA GLU A 15 -13.56 -1.44 -9.51
C GLU A 15 -12.53 -2.56 -9.39
N SER A 16 -12.41 -3.32 -10.48
CA SER A 16 -11.38 -4.34 -10.70
C SER A 16 -9.98 -3.82 -10.32
N VAL A 17 -9.13 -4.70 -9.76
CA VAL A 17 -7.74 -4.37 -9.40
C VAL A 17 -7.04 -3.60 -10.52
N PRO A 18 -6.49 -2.38 -10.30
CA PRO A 18 -5.96 -1.56 -11.39
C PRO A 18 -4.82 -2.25 -12.17
N ALA A 19 -4.71 -1.94 -13.47
CA ALA A 19 -3.80 -2.62 -14.39
C ALA A 19 -2.33 -2.65 -13.94
N GLY A 20 -1.85 -1.56 -13.32
CA GLY A 20 -0.49 -1.50 -12.78
C GLY A 20 -0.20 -2.56 -11.72
N TYR A 21 -1.16 -2.81 -10.81
CA TYR A 21 -1.05 -3.87 -9.82
C TYR A 21 -1.09 -5.25 -10.47
N ARG A 22 -1.99 -5.47 -11.44
CA ARG A 22 -2.06 -6.75 -12.16
C ARG A 22 -0.75 -7.08 -12.88
N SER A 23 -0.19 -6.11 -13.60
CA SER A 23 1.06 -6.28 -14.36
C SER A 23 2.24 -6.62 -13.45
N ILE A 24 2.46 -5.82 -12.39
CA ILE A 24 3.58 -6.04 -11.46
C ILE A 24 3.40 -7.35 -10.67
N ALA A 25 2.17 -7.65 -10.22
CA ALA A 25 1.91 -8.89 -9.50
C ALA A 25 2.15 -10.11 -10.39
N THR A 26 1.68 -10.09 -11.64
CA THR A 26 1.91 -11.16 -12.62
C THR A 26 3.41 -11.37 -12.86
N ALA A 27 4.17 -10.30 -13.08
CA ALA A 27 5.61 -10.37 -13.30
C ALA A 27 6.39 -10.95 -12.10
N GLN A 28 5.83 -10.89 -10.89
CA GLN A 28 6.44 -11.42 -9.67
C GLN A 28 5.80 -12.73 -9.19
N GLY A 29 4.79 -13.27 -9.90
CA GLY A 29 4.06 -14.47 -9.48
C GLY A 29 3.18 -14.28 -8.24
N ILE A 30 2.76 -13.06 -7.95
CA ILE A 30 1.92 -12.71 -6.78
C ILE A 30 0.45 -12.64 -7.21
N PRO A 31 -0.52 -13.09 -6.39
CA PRO A 31 -1.93 -12.81 -6.63
C PRO A 31 -2.21 -11.30 -6.65
N HIS A 32 -2.69 -10.76 -7.77
CA HIS A 32 -2.87 -9.31 -7.92
C HIS A 32 -3.86 -8.70 -6.92
N THR A 33 -4.89 -9.46 -6.52
CA THR A 33 -5.84 -9.04 -5.48
C THR A 33 -5.18 -8.91 -4.11
N LEU A 34 -4.19 -9.76 -3.81
CA LEU A 34 -3.40 -9.68 -2.58
C LEU A 34 -2.49 -8.44 -2.57
N LEU A 35 -1.74 -8.22 -3.65
CA LEU A 35 -0.86 -7.05 -3.76
C LEU A 35 -1.65 -5.74 -3.62
N TYR A 36 -2.82 -5.66 -4.26
CA TYR A 36 -3.68 -4.50 -4.15
C TYR A 36 -4.29 -4.32 -2.75
N ALA A 37 -4.70 -5.41 -2.09
CA ALA A 37 -5.17 -5.37 -0.71
C ALA A 37 -4.10 -4.87 0.26
N MET A 38 -2.84 -5.24 0.05
CA MET A 38 -1.71 -4.73 0.82
C MET A 38 -1.53 -3.23 0.61
N ALA A 39 -1.48 -2.76 -0.64
CA ALA A 39 -1.36 -1.33 -0.93
C ALA A 39 -2.51 -0.49 -0.33
N LEU A 40 -3.75 -1.02 -0.31
CA LEU A 40 -4.88 -0.37 0.37
C LEU A 40 -4.66 -0.28 1.88
N THR A 41 -4.08 -1.33 2.47
CA THR A 41 -3.77 -1.38 3.91
C THR A 41 -2.64 -0.42 4.28
N GLU A 42 -1.66 -0.27 3.39
CA GLU A 42 -0.45 0.52 3.62
C GLU A 42 -0.67 2.01 3.40
N SER A 43 -1.26 2.41 2.28
CA SER A 43 -1.34 3.82 1.87
C SER A 43 -2.73 4.25 1.41
N GLY A 44 -3.78 3.52 1.82
CA GLY A 44 -5.15 3.83 1.40
C GLY A 44 -5.62 5.21 1.90
N LYS A 45 -6.15 6.01 0.98
CA LYS A 45 -6.73 7.34 1.21
C LYS A 45 -8.11 7.39 0.58
N GLN A 46 -9.06 8.08 1.22
CA GLN A 46 -10.33 8.42 0.58
C GLN A 46 -10.07 9.52 -0.47
N ILE A 47 -10.44 9.28 -1.72
CA ILE A 47 -10.28 10.24 -2.82
C ILE A 47 -11.66 10.55 -3.37
N GLU A 48 -12.21 11.70 -2.99
CA GLU A 48 -13.57 12.12 -3.37
C GLU A 48 -13.70 12.27 -4.89
N SER A 49 -12.71 12.88 -5.55
CA SER A 49 -12.69 13.07 -7.02
C SER A 49 -12.59 11.78 -7.81
N ALA A 50 -12.04 10.71 -7.22
CA ALA A 50 -11.94 9.38 -7.82
C ALA A 50 -13.03 8.42 -7.31
N GLY A 51 -14.00 8.92 -6.55
CA GLY A 51 -15.16 8.16 -6.10
C GLY A 51 -14.86 6.97 -5.18
N GLY A 52 -13.75 6.98 -4.43
CA GLY A 52 -13.46 5.82 -3.58
C GLY A 52 -12.17 5.83 -2.76
N TYR A 53 -12.00 4.76 -2.00
CA TYR A 53 -10.81 4.48 -1.19
C TYR A 53 -9.76 3.77 -2.04
N ARG A 54 -8.58 4.40 -2.25
CA ARG A 54 -7.52 3.88 -3.12
C ARG A 54 -6.14 4.08 -2.50
N PRO A 55 -5.13 3.28 -2.87
CA PRO A 55 -3.75 3.52 -2.46
C PRO A 55 -3.24 4.85 -3.01
N TRP A 56 -2.72 5.72 -2.14
CA TRP A 56 -2.18 7.02 -2.50
C TRP A 56 -0.64 7.01 -2.56
N PRO A 57 -0.02 7.33 -3.70
CA PRO A 57 1.42 7.12 -3.89
C PRO A 57 2.30 8.13 -3.17
N TRP A 58 1.76 9.29 -2.82
CA TRP A 58 2.50 10.36 -2.13
C TRP A 58 2.21 10.31 -0.63
N THR A 59 2.31 9.11 -0.07
CA THR A 59 2.12 8.83 1.35
C THR A 59 3.48 8.60 1.98
N LEU A 60 3.77 9.27 3.09
CA LEU A 60 4.93 9.01 3.93
C LEU A 60 4.49 8.70 5.35
N ASN A 61 5.16 7.77 6.01
CA ASN A 61 5.03 7.58 7.45
C ASN A 61 6.36 7.87 8.13
N LEU A 62 6.37 8.79 9.09
CA LEU A 62 7.54 9.08 9.92
C LEU A 62 7.29 8.57 11.33
N ALA A 63 7.99 7.49 11.71
CA ALA A 63 7.94 6.91 13.06
C ALA A 63 6.52 6.67 13.61
N GLY A 64 5.61 6.18 12.77
CA GLY A 64 4.21 5.88 13.10
C GLY A 64 3.22 6.98 12.71
N ARG A 65 3.68 8.18 12.35
CA ARG A 65 2.81 9.29 11.93
C ARG A 65 2.72 9.34 10.40
N GLY A 66 1.52 9.10 9.87
CA GLY A 66 1.23 9.17 8.43
C GLY A 66 0.99 10.59 7.93
N TYR A 67 1.44 10.86 6.71
CA TYR A 67 1.29 12.10 5.97
C TYR A 67 0.90 11.78 4.53
N PHE A 68 -0.12 12.46 4.01
CA PHE A 68 -0.55 12.37 2.62
C PHE A 68 -0.33 13.72 1.95
N PHE A 69 0.47 13.74 0.88
CA PHE A 69 0.80 14.94 0.12
C PHE A 69 0.03 14.98 -1.19
N ASP A 70 -0.15 16.16 -1.78
CA ASP A 70 -0.96 16.29 -3.00
C ASP A 70 -0.14 16.06 -4.27
N SER A 71 1.19 16.04 -4.16
CA SER A 71 2.08 15.75 -5.28
C SER A 71 3.35 14.99 -4.88
N ARG A 72 4.00 14.40 -5.88
CA ARG A 72 5.34 13.78 -5.73
C ARG A 72 6.37 14.79 -5.24
N LEU A 73 6.27 16.03 -5.69
CA LEU A 73 7.22 17.09 -5.33
C LEU A 73 7.11 17.45 -3.85
N GLU A 74 5.91 17.63 -3.33
CA GLU A 74 5.66 17.91 -1.91
C GLU A 74 6.14 16.76 -1.01
N ALA A 75 5.78 15.52 -1.37
CA ALA A 75 6.28 14.34 -0.64
C ALA A 75 7.81 14.26 -0.67
N TRP A 76 8.43 14.57 -1.81
CA TRP A 76 9.88 14.55 -1.95
C TRP A 76 10.56 15.64 -1.12
N GLN A 77 10.00 16.85 -1.07
CA GLN A 77 10.48 17.94 -0.22
C GLN A 77 10.43 17.55 1.26
N ALA A 78 9.31 16.98 1.73
CA ALA A 78 9.18 16.50 3.10
C ALA A 78 10.19 15.37 3.41
N LEU A 79 10.28 14.38 2.51
CA LEU A 79 11.20 13.23 2.65
C LEU A 79 12.66 13.70 2.74
N THR A 80 13.09 14.56 1.83
CA THR A 80 14.48 15.06 1.81
C THR A 80 14.78 15.97 3.00
N GLY A 81 13.83 16.81 3.43
CA GLY A 81 13.94 17.60 4.64
C GLY A 81 14.15 16.73 5.88
N TRP A 82 13.30 15.73 6.09
CA TRP A 82 13.44 14.80 7.22
C TRP A 82 14.75 13.99 7.18
N ILE A 83 15.19 13.58 5.99
CA ILE A 83 16.50 12.92 5.83
C ILE A 83 17.64 13.87 6.18
N GLY A 84 17.55 15.15 5.80
CA GLY A 84 18.51 16.19 6.19
C GLY A 84 18.58 16.42 7.69
N GLU A 85 17.45 16.31 8.39
CA GLU A 85 17.35 16.32 9.86
C GLU A 85 17.86 15.03 10.54
N GLY A 86 18.41 14.08 9.78
CA GLY A 86 18.91 12.81 10.31
C GLY A 86 17.84 11.76 10.58
N LYS A 87 16.57 11.99 10.23
CA LYS A 87 15.53 10.96 10.33
C LYS A 87 15.76 9.88 9.28
N ARG A 88 15.53 8.62 9.66
CA ARG A 88 15.78 7.45 8.80
C ARG A 88 14.63 6.45 8.74
N SER A 89 13.87 6.29 9.82
CA SER A 89 12.70 5.39 9.84
C SER A 89 11.49 6.06 9.20
N ILE A 90 11.47 6.04 7.87
CA ILE A 90 10.43 6.66 7.04
C ILE A 90 9.88 5.60 6.09
N ASP A 91 8.59 5.32 6.14
CA ASP A 91 7.93 4.43 5.17
C ASP A 91 7.44 5.25 3.98
N ILE A 92 7.67 4.74 2.77
CA ILE A 92 7.49 5.51 1.54
C ILE A 92 6.47 4.84 0.61
N GLY A 93 5.54 5.63 0.12
CA GLY A 93 4.74 5.35 -1.07
C GLY A 93 3.66 4.29 -0.91
N LEU A 94 3.23 3.72 -2.04
CA LEU A 94 2.11 2.78 -2.14
C LEU A 94 2.24 1.56 -1.21
N MET A 95 3.47 1.07 -1.08
CA MET A 95 3.76 -0.16 -0.33
C MET A 95 4.40 0.13 1.04
N GLN A 96 4.49 1.40 1.44
CA GLN A 96 5.09 1.85 2.70
C GLN A 96 6.44 1.15 2.98
N VAL A 97 7.32 1.14 1.98
CA VAL A 97 8.64 0.50 2.10
C VAL A 97 9.54 1.40 2.94
N ASN A 98 10.07 0.87 4.05
CA ASN A 98 10.88 1.64 4.98
C ASN A 98 12.27 1.99 4.42
N TRP A 99 12.57 3.29 4.38
CA TRP A 99 13.84 3.84 3.90
C TRP A 99 15.05 3.30 4.64
N ARG A 100 14.99 3.20 5.98
CA ARG A 100 16.13 2.74 6.81
C ARG A 100 16.62 1.36 6.40
N TYR A 101 15.72 0.47 6.03
CA TYR A 101 16.04 -0.94 5.76
C TYR A 101 16.20 -1.26 4.28
N HIS A 102 15.61 -0.45 3.39
CA HIS A 102 15.52 -0.77 1.96
C HIS A 102 16.03 0.34 1.04
N GLN A 103 16.84 1.28 1.56
CA GLN A 103 17.41 2.37 0.79
C GLN A 103 18.05 1.90 -0.53
N GLU A 104 18.84 0.81 -0.51
CA GLU A 104 19.47 0.28 -1.72
C GLU A 104 18.47 -0.15 -2.81
N ARG A 105 17.34 -0.76 -2.41
CA ARG A 105 16.28 -1.17 -3.34
C ARG A 105 15.45 0.01 -3.82
N LEU A 106 15.25 1.01 -2.95
CA LEU A 106 14.48 2.21 -3.25
C LEU A 106 15.25 3.19 -4.15
N GLY A 107 16.58 3.18 -4.11
CA GLY A 107 17.43 4.06 -4.91
C GLY A 107 17.42 5.48 -4.37
N THR A 108 17.24 6.47 -5.24
CA THR A 108 17.18 7.88 -4.82
C THR A 108 15.86 8.20 -4.12
N THR A 109 15.81 9.26 -3.32
CA THR A 109 14.55 9.73 -2.68
C THR A 109 13.47 10.07 -3.71
N TRP A 110 13.87 10.58 -4.88
CA TRP A 110 12.93 10.81 -5.98
C TRP A 110 12.41 9.49 -6.54
N GLN A 111 13.28 8.53 -6.82
CA GLN A 111 12.91 7.21 -7.34
C GLN A 111 12.04 6.40 -6.36
N ALA A 112 12.30 6.51 -5.06
CA ALA A 112 11.52 5.87 -4.00
C ALA A 112 10.04 6.30 -4.01
N LEU A 113 9.75 7.53 -4.46
CA LEU A 113 8.40 8.11 -4.61
C LEU A 113 7.80 7.89 -6.01
N ASP A 114 8.50 7.21 -6.92
CA ASP A 114 7.89 6.75 -8.16
C ASP A 114 6.89 5.63 -7.86
N PRO A 115 5.59 5.76 -8.23
CA PRO A 115 4.57 4.78 -7.84
C PRO A 115 4.88 3.36 -8.33
N TYR A 116 5.33 3.21 -9.58
CA TYR A 116 5.60 1.90 -10.16
C TYR A 116 6.88 1.29 -9.61
N HIS A 117 7.92 2.10 -9.38
CA HIS A 117 9.13 1.63 -8.71
C HIS A 117 8.85 1.18 -7.29
N ASN A 118 8.15 1.99 -6.50
CA ASN A 118 7.77 1.66 -5.13
C ASN A 118 6.97 0.37 -5.06
N LEU A 119 5.98 0.20 -5.95
CA LEU A 119 5.18 -1.01 -6.05
C LEU A 119 6.01 -2.24 -6.43
N ARG A 120 6.96 -2.11 -7.38
CA ARG A 120 7.90 -3.18 -7.74
C ARG A 120 8.80 -3.58 -6.57
N VAL A 121 9.31 -2.61 -5.81
CA VAL A 121 10.14 -2.89 -4.62
C VAL A 121 9.33 -3.61 -3.55
N GLY A 122 8.13 -3.14 -3.22
CA GLY A 122 7.25 -3.80 -2.27
C GLY A 122 6.87 -5.23 -2.70
N ALA A 123 6.53 -5.43 -3.98
CA ALA A 123 6.27 -6.75 -4.54
C ALA A 123 7.48 -7.70 -4.40
N ALA A 124 8.69 -7.21 -4.68
CA ALA A 124 9.91 -8.02 -4.52
C ALA A 124 10.19 -8.40 -3.06
N ILE A 125 9.88 -7.51 -2.10
CA ILE A 125 10.00 -7.82 -0.66
C ILE A 125 8.98 -8.89 -0.26
N LEU A 126 7.73 -8.76 -0.70
CA LEU A 126 6.69 -9.77 -0.45
C LEU A 126 7.09 -11.12 -1.05
N GLN A 127 7.65 -11.13 -2.26
CA GLN A 127 8.11 -12.35 -2.91
C GLN A 127 9.26 -13.01 -2.15
N ALA A 128 10.18 -12.23 -1.58
CA ALA A 128 11.24 -12.76 -0.71
C ALA A 128 10.67 -13.41 0.56
N CYS A 129 9.62 -12.82 1.16
CA CYS A 129 8.88 -13.47 2.24
C CYS A 129 8.24 -14.78 1.78
N TYR A 130 7.64 -14.82 0.58
CA TYR A 130 7.03 -16.04 0.04
C TYR A 130 8.05 -17.16 -0.19
N GLN A 131 9.25 -16.84 -0.65
CA GLN A 131 10.30 -17.84 -0.80
C GLN A 131 10.64 -18.55 0.53
N ALA A 132 10.61 -17.83 1.64
CA ALA A 132 10.85 -18.39 2.97
C ALA A 132 9.62 -19.09 3.59
N GLN A 133 8.42 -18.56 3.36
CA GLN A 133 7.20 -19.00 4.04
C GLN A 133 6.39 -20.04 3.25
N GLN A 134 6.46 -20.02 1.91
CA GLN A 134 5.67 -20.84 0.98
C GLN A 134 4.14 -20.75 1.17
N ASP A 135 3.68 -19.74 1.90
CA ASP A 135 2.27 -19.43 2.14
C ASP A 135 2.06 -17.91 2.05
N TRP A 136 1.07 -17.47 1.28
CA TRP A 136 0.82 -16.05 1.03
C TRP A 136 0.42 -15.30 2.29
N TRP A 137 -0.41 -15.89 3.15
CA TRP A 137 -0.87 -15.20 4.36
C TRP A 137 0.22 -15.04 5.41
N SER A 138 1.09 -16.04 5.52
CA SER A 138 2.30 -15.98 6.35
C SER A 138 3.30 -14.98 5.76
N SER A 139 3.39 -14.88 4.43
CA SER A 139 4.23 -13.88 3.74
C SER A 139 3.77 -12.45 3.96
N VAL A 140 2.45 -12.20 4.01
CA VAL A 140 1.86 -10.91 4.37
C VAL A 140 2.27 -10.50 5.80
N GLY A 141 2.23 -11.45 6.74
CA GLY A 141 2.72 -11.21 8.10
C GLY A 141 4.21 -10.92 8.16
N CYS A 142 5.01 -11.71 7.44
CA CYS A 142 6.46 -11.54 7.28
C CYS A 142 6.81 -10.16 6.71
N TYR A 143 6.08 -9.68 5.70
CA TYR A 143 6.30 -8.39 5.06
C TYR A 143 6.26 -7.24 6.07
N HIS A 144 5.27 -7.24 6.96
CA HIS A 144 5.05 -6.12 7.88
C HIS A 144 5.83 -6.25 9.21
N ALA A 145 5.96 -7.46 9.75
CA ALA A 145 6.53 -7.66 11.08
C ALA A 145 7.15 -9.06 11.25
N PRO A 146 8.29 -9.36 10.59
CA PRO A 146 8.85 -10.71 10.53
C PRO A 146 9.29 -11.25 11.91
N ALA A 147 9.62 -10.36 12.86
CA ALA A 147 10.06 -10.72 14.21
C ALA A 147 8.97 -10.52 15.29
N ASN A 148 7.71 -10.23 14.91
CA ASN A 148 6.64 -9.98 15.88
C ASN A 148 5.31 -10.58 15.41
N ALA A 149 5.01 -11.79 15.87
CA ALA A 149 3.83 -12.56 15.49
C ALA A 149 2.52 -11.79 15.73
N ASN A 150 2.37 -11.13 16.89
CA ASN A 150 1.15 -10.38 17.22
C ASN A 150 0.90 -9.20 16.27
N ARG A 151 1.96 -8.50 15.84
CA ARG A 151 1.85 -7.42 14.85
C ARG A 151 1.58 -7.97 13.45
N ALA A 152 2.27 -9.05 13.07
CA ALA A 152 2.08 -9.72 11.80
C ALA A 152 0.62 -10.19 11.63
N ASP A 153 0.02 -10.74 12.69
CA ASP A 153 -1.34 -11.26 12.62
C ASP A 153 -2.39 -10.15 12.53
N ARG A 154 -2.26 -9.08 13.33
CA ARG A 154 -3.12 -7.88 13.18
C ARG A 154 -3.04 -7.27 11.79
N TYR A 155 -1.84 -7.22 11.21
CA TYR A 155 -1.66 -6.73 9.86
C TYR A 155 -2.35 -7.64 8.82
N ARG A 156 -2.15 -8.96 8.92
CA ARG A 156 -2.81 -9.97 8.08
C ARG A 156 -4.33 -9.79 8.07
N GLN A 157 -4.94 -9.61 9.25
CA GLN A 157 -6.39 -9.43 9.38
C GLN A 157 -6.90 -8.18 8.64
N ARG A 158 -6.16 -7.07 8.68
CA ARG A 158 -6.47 -5.86 7.91
C ARG A 158 -6.40 -6.12 6.40
N VAL A 159 -5.35 -6.80 5.93
CA VAL A 159 -5.19 -7.15 4.52
C VAL A 159 -6.31 -8.09 4.05
N VAL A 160 -6.67 -9.11 4.84
CA VAL A 160 -7.80 -10.03 4.56
C VAL A 160 -9.11 -9.27 4.38
N SER A 161 -9.37 -8.25 5.20
CA SER A 161 -10.58 -7.41 5.09
C SER A 161 -10.66 -6.72 3.72
N HIS A 162 -9.56 -6.09 3.27
CA HIS A 162 -9.50 -5.49 1.94
C HIS A 162 -9.59 -6.54 0.82
N TRP A 163 -8.87 -7.66 0.96
CA TRP A 163 -8.86 -8.74 -0.03
C TRP A 163 -10.24 -9.35 -0.26
N ARG A 164 -11.00 -9.62 0.82
CA ARG A 164 -12.40 -10.09 0.72
C ARG A 164 -13.29 -9.11 -0.02
N ARG A 165 -13.16 -7.80 0.28
CA ARG A 165 -13.94 -6.76 -0.41
C ARG A 165 -13.63 -6.72 -1.90
N ILE A 166 -12.36 -6.84 -2.28
CA ILE A 166 -11.94 -6.87 -3.70
C ILE A 166 -12.56 -8.08 -4.42
N ASN A 167 -12.57 -9.26 -3.80
CA ASN A 167 -13.11 -10.47 -4.44
C ASN A 167 -14.64 -10.55 -4.43
N ASN A 168 -15.30 -9.92 -3.46
CA ASN A 168 -16.77 -9.86 -3.41
C ASN A 168 -17.35 -8.77 -4.33
N ALA A 169 -16.51 -7.84 -4.78
CA ALA A 169 -16.84 -6.79 -5.75
C ALA A 169 -16.56 -7.22 -7.21
N GLY A 170 -16.09 -8.46 -7.41
CA GLY A 170 -15.77 -9.03 -8.73
C GLY A 170 -16.86 -9.94 -9.25
#